data_AF-A0A2N2UXC7-F1
#
_entry.id   AF-A0A2N2UXC7-F1
#
_cell.length_a   1.000
_cell.length_b   1.000
_cell.length_c   1.000
_cell.angle_alpha   90.00
_cell.angle_beta   90.00
_cell.angle_gamma   90.00
#
_symmetry.space_group_name_H-M   'P 1'
#
loop_
_entity.id
_entity.type
_entity.pdbx_description
1 polymer ?
#
loop_
_entity_poly.entity_id
_entity_poly.type
_entity_poly.pdbx_seq_one_letter_code
_entity_poly.pdbx_strand_id
1 'polypeptide(L)'
;MTEISPVQRRALRAAAHHLNPVVSISQKGLTSNVLAEIDRSLKAHQLIKVRLYAIERGARELIAAEICTALACVDVQHIGKLLILWRENPEGSETRKPAPARRRSEAAGTKKQMAARLEVRRGKRA
;
A
#
# COMPACT_ATOMS: atom_id res chain seq x y z
N MET A 1 -14.40 -3.96 18.32
CA MET A 1 -13.89 -4.35 16.99
C MET A 1 -14.51 -3.37 16.01
N THR A 2 -13.70 -2.54 15.34
CA THR A 2 -14.26 -1.51 14.45
C THR A 2 -14.76 -2.19 13.18
N GLU A 3 -16.05 -2.11 12.90
CA GLU A 3 -16.66 -2.76 11.74
C GLU A 3 -16.61 -1.83 10.52
N ILE A 4 -16.25 -2.36 9.35
CA ILE A 4 -16.21 -1.60 8.10
C ILE A 4 -17.16 -2.22 7.07
N SER A 5 -17.89 -1.35 6.36
CA SER A 5 -18.78 -1.77 5.28
C SER A 5 -18.00 -2.45 4.14
N PRO A 6 -18.59 -3.42 3.40
CA PRO A 6 -17.97 -4.01 2.22
C PRO A 6 -17.51 -2.98 1.18
N VAL A 7 -18.27 -1.89 1.03
CA VAL A 7 -17.96 -0.79 0.10
C VAL A 7 -16.70 -0.05 0.57
N GLN A 8 -16.62 0.26 1.86
CA GLN A 8 -15.47 0.91 2.47
C GLN A 8 -14.23 0.02 2.40
N ARG A 9 -14.38 -1.28 2.68
CA ARG A 9 -13.29 -2.27 2.56
C ARG A 9 -12.72 -2.28 1.15
N ARG A 10 -13.57 -2.26 0.11
CA ARG A 10 -13.12 -2.18 -1.29
C ARG A 10 -12.36 -0.89 -1.58
N ALA A 11 -12.84 0.25 -1.09
CA ALA A 11 -12.17 1.54 -1.26
C ALA A 11 -10.79 1.57 -0.59
N LEU A 12 -10.69 1.07 0.66
CA LEU A 12 -9.43 0.98 1.40
C LEU A 12 -8.42 0.05 0.71
N ARG A 13 -8.87 -1.07 0.13
CA ARG A 13 -8.00 -1.97 -0.66
C ARG A 13 -7.41 -1.26 -1.87
N ALA A 14 -8.24 -0.52 -2.61
CA ALA A 14 -7.77 0.25 -3.77
C ALA A 14 -6.74 1.31 -3.36
N ALA A 15 -7.01 2.06 -2.28
CA ALA A 15 -6.08 3.04 -1.74
C ALA A 15 -4.76 2.40 -1.29
N ALA A 16 -4.82 1.26 -0.60
CA ALA A 16 -3.64 0.56 -0.07
C ALA A 16 -2.74 -0.03 -1.15
N HIS A 17 -3.25 -0.33 -2.35
CA HIS A 17 -2.45 -0.93 -3.42
C HIS A 17 -1.23 -0.05 -3.78
N HIS A 18 -1.41 1.26 -3.82
CA HIS A 18 -0.36 2.23 -4.18
C HIS A 18 0.57 2.61 -3.02
N LEU A 19 0.25 2.21 -1.79
CA LEU A 19 1.06 2.55 -0.62
C LEU A 19 2.30 1.65 -0.54
N ASN A 20 3.44 2.25 -0.19
CA ASN A 20 4.61 1.50 0.21
C ASN A 20 4.46 1.01 1.66
N PRO A 21 5.04 -0.15 2.03
CA PRO A 21 5.05 -0.59 3.41
C PRO A 21 5.82 0.40 4.28
N VAL A 22 5.17 0.91 5.33
CA VAL A 22 5.75 1.90 6.26
C VAL A 22 6.40 1.22 7.45
N VAL A 23 5.85 0.11 7.91
CA VAL A 23 6.39 -0.69 9.01
C VAL A 23 6.72 -2.10 8.52
N SER A 24 7.79 -2.66 9.07
CA SER A 24 8.20 -4.04 8.80
C SER A 24 8.40 -4.83 10.08
N ILE A 25 7.83 -6.03 10.14
CA ILE A 25 8.01 -6.97 11.24
C ILE A 25 9.06 -8.00 10.84
N SER A 26 10.12 -8.10 11.63
CA SER A 26 11.23 -9.04 11.41
C SER A 26 10.97 -10.39 12.09
N GLN A 27 11.94 -11.32 12.00
CA GLN A 27 11.84 -12.68 12.58
C GLN A 27 11.55 -12.72 14.08
N LYS A 28 11.88 -11.65 14.83
CA LYS A 28 11.55 -11.53 16.26
C LYS A 28 10.05 -11.36 16.53
N GLY A 29 9.22 -11.25 15.49
CA GLY A 29 7.77 -11.14 15.61
C GLY A 29 7.30 -9.76 16.09
N LEU A 30 6.08 -9.73 16.63
CA LEU A 30 5.47 -8.52 17.16
C LEU A 30 6.13 -8.17 18.51
N THR A 31 6.86 -7.06 18.54
CA THR A 31 7.47 -6.53 19.77
C THR A 31 6.77 -5.24 20.18
N SER A 32 6.91 -4.84 21.44
CA SER A 32 6.32 -3.58 21.95
C SER A 32 6.77 -2.34 21.16
N ASN A 33 8.03 -2.31 20.70
CA ASN A 33 8.53 -1.21 19.89
C ASN A 33 7.88 -1.16 18.50
N VAL A 34 7.71 -2.33 17.85
CA VAL A 34 7.00 -2.45 16.56
C VAL A 34 5.54 -2.05 16.74
N LEU A 35 4.88 -2.49 17.83
CA LEU A 35 3.51 -2.11 18.13
C LEU A 35 3.36 -0.59 18.30
N ALA A 36 4.28 0.06 19.03
CA ALA A 36 4.29 1.51 19.18
C ALA A 36 4.52 2.25 17.84
N GLU A 37 5.34 1.68 16.95
CA GLU A 37 5.56 2.24 15.61
C GLU A 37 4.33 2.10 14.70
N ILE A 38 3.64 0.96 14.79
CA ILE A 38 2.36 0.73 14.09
C ILE A 38 1.33 1.74 14.60
N ASP A 39 1.22 1.97 15.91
CA ASP A 39 0.31 2.97 16.48
C ASP A 39 0.60 4.39 15.97
N ARG A 40 1.87 4.82 16.00
CA ARG A 40 2.28 6.12 15.45
C ARG A 40 1.92 6.25 13.96
N SER A 41 2.16 5.19 13.19
CA SER A 41 1.88 5.18 11.76
C SER A 41 0.38 5.21 11.46
N LEU A 42 -0.42 4.48 12.24
CA LEU A 42 -1.89 4.50 12.13
C LEU A 42 -2.45 5.87 12.50
N LYS A 43 -1.92 6.54 13.53
CA LYS A 43 -2.32 7.91 13.89
C LYS A 43 -2.03 8.92 12.78
N ALA A 44 -0.87 8.80 12.13
CA ALA A 44 -0.45 9.75 11.09
C ALA A 44 -1.14 9.51 9.73
N HIS A 45 -1.31 8.25 9.33
CA HIS A 45 -1.72 7.89 7.97
C HIS A 45 -3.09 7.24 7.89
N GLN A 46 -3.66 6.76 9.01
CA GLN A 46 -4.93 6.04 9.14
C GLN A 46 -4.98 4.69 8.41
N LEU A 47 -4.41 4.59 7.21
CA LEU A 47 -4.25 3.38 6.40
C LEU A 47 -2.77 3.09 6.19
N ILE A 48 -2.32 1.93 6.62
CA ILE A 48 -0.92 1.52 6.49
C ILE A 48 -0.78 0.13 5.90
N LYS A 49 0.38 -0.09 5.26
CA LYS A 49 0.82 -1.40 4.78
C LYS A 49 1.98 -1.86 5.66
N VAL A 50 1.85 -3.02 6.27
CA VAL A 50 2.88 -3.63 7.12
C VAL A 50 3.46 -4.84 6.40
N ARG A 51 4.79 -4.93 6.33
CA ARG A 51 5.46 -6.08 5.73
C ARG A 51 5.92 -7.05 6.80
N LEU A 52 5.56 -8.31 6.66
CA LEU A 52 6.02 -9.40 7.53
C LEU A 52 7.19 -10.13 6.86
N TYR A 53 8.29 -10.32 7.57
CA TYR A 53 9.42 -11.11 7.10
C TYR A 53 9.49 -12.45 7.83
N ALA A 54 9.62 -13.54 7.08
CA ALA A 54 9.84 -14.90 7.63
C ALA A 54 8.78 -15.33 8.68
N ILE A 55 7.52 -14.93 8.47
CA ILE A 55 6.38 -15.30 9.31
C ILE A 55 5.48 -16.23 8.49
N GLU A 56 5.18 -17.41 9.04
CA GLU A 56 4.32 -18.41 8.43
C GLU A 56 2.86 -17.94 8.30
N ARG A 57 2.14 -18.44 7.30
CA ARG A 57 0.80 -17.95 6.94
C ARG A 57 -0.17 -17.95 8.13
N GLY A 58 -0.20 -19.01 8.93
CA GLY A 58 -1.08 -19.12 10.11
C GLY A 58 -0.74 -18.11 11.23
N ALA A 59 0.54 -17.79 11.41
CA ALA A 59 0.97 -16.80 12.39
C ALA A 59 0.63 -15.36 11.97
N ARG A 60 0.45 -15.08 10.67
CA ARG A 60 0.11 -13.73 10.17
C ARG A 60 -1.26 -13.29 10.65
N GLU A 61 -2.23 -14.20 10.69
CA GLU A 61 -3.59 -13.92 11.14
C GLU A 61 -3.62 -13.66 12.65
N LEU A 62 -2.85 -14.43 13.43
CA LEU A 62 -2.70 -14.21 14.86
C LEU A 62 -2.08 -12.83 15.16
N ILE A 63 -1.01 -12.46 14.46
CA ILE A 63 -0.37 -11.16 14.62
C ILE A 63 -1.32 -10.02 14.23
N ALA A 64 -2.06 -10.17 13.14
CA ALA A 64 -3.05 -9.17 12.74
C ALA A 64 -4.15 -9.01 13.80
N ALA A 65 -4.65 -10.11 14.35
CA ALA A 65 -5.65 -10.10 15.42
C ALA A 65 -5.12 -9.47 16.72
N GLU A 66 -3.88 -9.76 17.09
CA GLU A 66 -3.21 -9.18 18.25
C GLU A 66 -3.03 -7.65 18.09
N ILE A 67 -2.58 -7.20 16.92
CA ILE A 67 -2.46 -5.77 16.62
C ILE A 67 -3.84 -5.09 16.66
N CYS A 68 -4.87 -5.71 16.07
CA CYS A 68 -6.22 -5.15 16.07
C CYS A 68 -6.81 -5.06 17.48
N THR A 69 -6.54 -6.06 18.33
CA THR A 69 -6.93 -6.06 19.74
C THR A 69 -6.21 -4.95 20.52
N ALA A 70 -4.91 -4.77 20.30
CA ALA A 70 -4.11 -3.80 21.03
C ALA A 70 -4.34 -2.34 20.61
N LEU A 71 -4.55 -2.08 19.31
CA LEU A 71 -4.58 -0.73 18.74
C LEU A 71 -5.98 -0.29 18.28
N ALA A 72 -7.00 -1.12 18.49
CA ALA A 72 -8.37 -0.91 18.04
C ALA A 72 -8.44 -0.57 16.53
N CYS A 73 -7.67 -1.29 15.72
CA CYS A 73 -7.65 -1.16 14.26
C CYS A 73 -8.37 -2.33 13.57
N VAL A 74 -8.49 -2.24 12.25
CA VAL A 74 -9.20 -3.19 11.40
C VAL A 74 -8.26 -3.81 10.38
N ASP A 75 -8.34 -5.12 10.22
CA ASP A 75 -7.71 -5.84 9.12
C ASP A 75 -8.54 -5.68 7.83
N VAL A 76 -7.95 -5.04 6.82
CA VAL A 76 -8.64 -4.80 5.55
C VAL A 76 -8.46 -5.98 4.59
N GLN A 77 -7.21 -6.41 4.44
CA GLN A 77 -6.80 -7.49 3.55
C GLN A 77 -5.37 -7.95 3.84
N HIS A 78 -5.11 -9.24 3.62
CA HIS A 78 -3.76 -9.82 3.61
C HIS A 78 -3.34 -10.12 2.17
N ILE A 79 -2.15 -9.70 1.77
CA ILE A 79 -1.57 -9.96 0.44
C ILE A 79 -0.21 -10.63 0.62
N GLY A 80 -0.21 -11.96 0.69
CA GLY A 80 0.99 -12.74 0.95
C GLY A 80 1.64 -12.32 2.27
N LYS A 81 2.79 -11.66 2.19
CA LYS A 81 3.55 -11.15 3.35
C LYS A 81 3.23 -9.71 3.74
N LEU A 82 2.21 -9.11 3.12
CA LEU A 82 1.77 -7.74 3.39
C LEU A 82 0.43 -7.77 4.13
N LEU A 83 0.35 -7.02 5.21
CA LEU A 83 -0.88 -6.75 5.94
C LEU A 83 -1.34 -5.32 5.66
N ILE A 84 -2.64 -5.14 5.43
CA ILE A 84 -3.24 -3.81 5.29
C ILE A 84 -4.11 -3.57 6.51
N LEU A 85 -3.73 -2.55 7.29
CA LEU A 85 -4.39 -2.17 8.54
C LEU A 85 -4.96 -0.76 8.41
N TRP A 86 -6.14 -0.57 8.95
CA TRP A 86 -6.82 0.72 8.96
C TRP A 86 -7.40 1.06 10.33
N ARG A 87 -7.34 2.33 10.71
CA ARG A 87 -7.96 2.87 11.94
C ARG A 87 -8.68 4.16 11.63
N GLU A 88 -9.90 4.29 12.14
CA GLU A 88 -10.67 5.54 12.08
C GLU A 88 -10.07 6.56 13.05
N ASN A 89 -9.82 7.79 12.58
CA ASN A 89 -9.39 8.88 13.44
C ASN A 89 -10.61 9.65 13.94
N PRO A 90 -10.83 9.82 15.26
CA PRO A 90 -11.95 10.57 15.78
C PRO A 90 -11.93 12.08 15.44
N GLU A 91 -10.77 12.65 15.07
CA GLU A 91 -10.61 14.11 14.88
C GLU A 91 -10.53 14.56 13.40
N GLY A 92 -11.25 13.93 12.47
CA GLY A 92 -11.13 14.36 11.07
C GLY A 92 -12.11 13.75 10.11
N SER A 93 -13.41 13.86 10.39
CA SER A 93 -14.47 13.65 9.41
C SER A 93 -14.54 14.79 8.39
N GLU A 94 -13.43 15.11 7.72
CA GLU A 94 -13.47 15.89 6.49
C GLU A 94 -12.76 15.10 5.41
N THR A 95 -13.59 14.31 4.71
CA THR A 95 -13.45 13.89 3.31
C THR A 95 -12.22 14.46 2.59
N ARG A 96 -11.03 13.89 2.84
CA ARG A 96 -9.89 14.09 1.97
C ARG A 96 -10.15 13.25 0.73
N LYS A 97 -11.02 13.77 -0.16
CA LYS A 97 -11.19 13.27 -1.53
C LYS A 97 -9.80 12.91 -2.05
N PRO A 98 -9.54 11.66 -2.47
CA PRO A 98 -8.25 11.34 -3.05
C PRO A 98 -8.08 12.27 -4.25
N ALA A 99 -7.07 13.13 -4.18
CA ALA A 99 -6.67 13.96 -5.30
C ALA A 99 -6.54 13.04 -6.52
N PRO A 100 -7.06 13.43 -7.71
CA PRO A 100 -7.03 12.55 -8.87
C PRO A 100 -5.57 12.18 -9.12
N ALA A 101 -5.26 10.89 -8.98
CA ALA A 101 -3.95 10.35 -9.25
C ALA A 101 -3.57 10.79 -10.66
N ARG A 102 -2.58 11.70 -10.76
CA ARG A 102 -2.00 12.09 -12.04
C ARG A 102 -1.60 10.80 -12.74
N ARG A 103 -2.30 10.49 -13.84
CA ARG A 103 -1.87 9.50 -14.82
C ARG A 103 -0.45 9.88 -15.22
N ARG A 104 0.57 9.18 -14.70
CA ARG A 104 1.85 9.10 -15.41
C ARG A 104 1.60 8.21 -16.60
N SER A 105 1.20 8.83 -17.70
CA SER A 105 1.32 8.25 -19.02
C SER A 105 2.80 8.14 -19.36
N GLU A 106 3.48 7.12 -18.86
CA GLU A 106 4.73 6.65 -19.46
C GLU A 106 4.36 5.67 -20.59
N ALA A 107 3.81 6.25 -21.66
CA ALA A 107 3.85 5.61 -22.97
C ALA A 107 5.29 5.71 -23.47
N ALA A 108 6.18 4.84 -22.97
CA ALA A 108 7.47 4.61 -23.59
C ALA A 108 7.21 3.89 -24.93
N GLY A 109 7.01 4.68 -25.98
CA GLY A 109 6.95 4.20 -27.35
C GLY A 109 8.14 3.29 -27.63
N THR A 110 7.86 2.06 -28.02
CA THR A 110 8.84 1.03 -28.33
C THR A 110 9.83 1.55 -29.38
N LYS A 111 11.12 1.30 -29.17
CA LYS A 111 12.29 1.71 -29.98
C LYS A 111 12.22 1.45 -31.51
N LYS A 112 11.14 0.84 -32.01
CA LYS A 112 10.93 0.46 -33.41
C LYS A 112 10.62 1.65 -34.34
N GLN A 113 10.27 2.83 -33.82
CA GLN A 113 9.92 4.00 -34.66
C GLN A 113 11.07 4.99 -34.89
N MET A 114 12.21 4.87 -34.21
CA MET A 114 13.36 5.79 -34.39
C MET A 114 14.32 5.36 -35.53
N ALA A 115 14.35 4.07 -35.91
CA ALA A 115 15.25 3.59 -36.97
C ALA A 115 14.80 4.00 -38.38
N ALA A 116 13.49 4.15 -38.63
CA ALA A 116 12.97 4.43 -39.97
C ALA A 116 13.18 5.88 -40.45
N ARG A 117 13.64 6.80 -39.58
CA ARG A 117 13.79 8.22 -39.91
C ARG A 117 15.23 8.62 -40.29
N LEU A 118 16.21 7.74 -40.07
CA LEU A 118 17.61 8.02 -40.41
C LEU A 118 18.02 7.52 -41.81
N GLU A 119 17.33 6.52 -42.36
CA GLU A 119 17.69 5.90 -43.66
C GLU A 119 17.20 6.69 -44.88
N VAL A 120 16.21 7.58 -44.75
CA VAL A 120 15.66 8.35 -45.88
C VAL A 120 16.46 9.61 -46.22
N ARG A 121 17.41 10.06 -45.35
CA ARG A 121 18.23 11.28 -45.60
C ARG A 121 19.61 11.02 -46.20
N ARG A 122 20.00 9.76 -46.45
CA ARG A 122 21.35 9.41 -46.93
C ARG A 122 21.40 8.81 -48.36
N GLY A 123 20.34 8.97 -49.15
CA GLY A 123 20.27 8.46 -50.53
C GLY A 123 19.87 9.47 -51.60
N LYS A 124 19.88 10.79 -51.31
CA LYS A 124 19.50 11.81 -52.31
C LYS A 124 20.50 12.96 -52.36
N ARG A 125 21.76 12.65 -52.69
CA ARG A 125 22.73 13.56 -53.30
C ARG A 125 23.71 12.74 -54.16
N ALA A 126 23.90 13.21 -55.39
CA ALA A 126 24.60 12.62 -56.53
C ALA A 126 23.76 11.63 -57.35
#